data_AF-A0A3D4BN71-F1
#
_entry.id   AF-A0A3D4BN71-F1
#
_cell.length_a   1.000
_cell.length_b   1.000
_cell.length_c   1.000
_cell.angle_alpha   90.00
_cell.angle_beta   90.00
_cell.angle_gamma   90.00
#
_symmetry.space_group_name_H-M   'P 1'
#
loop_
_entity.id
_entity.type
_entity.pdbx_description
1 polymer ?
#
loop_
_entity_poly.entity_id
_entity_poly.type
_entity_poly.pdbx_seq_one_letter_code
_entity_poly.pdbx_strand_id
1 'polypeptide(L)' 'MKTTNYSTHKFDKPSLETANGDKHEFQWLDVRLTEETASLAQGSEAICLFAGDDASA' A
#
# COMPACT_ATOMS: atom_id res chain seq x y z
N MET A 1 -8.60 7.07 7.42
CA MET A 1 -7.46 7.64 6.67
C MET A 1 -7.22 6.79 5.44
N LYS A 2 -6.94 7.39 4.28
CA LYS A 2 -6.70 6.64 3.04
C LYS A 2 -5.23 6.22 2.95
N THR A 3 -4.99 4.94 2.71
CA THR A 3 -3.66 4.33 2.64
C THR A 3 -3.50 3.48 1.39
N THR A 4 -2.42 3.68 0.65
CA THR A 4 -2.09 2.89 -0.54
C THR A 4 -1.04 1.84 -0.20
N ASN A 5 -1.37 0.58 -0.42
CA ASN A 5 -0.51 -0.55 -0.10
C ASN A 5 0.08 -1.10 -1.41
N TYR A 6 1.38 -0.86 -1.64
CA TYR A 6 2.12 -1.41 -2.78
C TYR A 6 2.54 -2.85 -2.51
N SER A 7 2.94 -3.56 -3.58
CA SER A 7 3.44 -4.93 -3.50
C SER A 7 2.53 -5.88 -2.71
N THR A 8 1.22 -5.63 -2.72
CA THR A 8 0.27 -6.38 -1.91
C THR A 8 0.06 -7.77 -2.49
N HIS A 9 0.47 -8.80 -1.74
CA HIS A 9 0.20 -10.18 -2.06
C HIS A 9 -1.13 -10.66 -1.45
N LYS A 10 -1.63 -11.80 -1.92
CA LYS A 10 -2.89 -12.39 -1.43
C LYS A 10 -2.86 -12.73 0.06
N PHE A 11 -1.68 -13.02 0.61
CA PHE A 11 -1.51 -13.35 2.02
C PHE A 11 -1.48 -12.12 2.94
N ASP A 12 -1.25 -10.91 2.40
CA ASP A 12 -1.18 -9.69 3.21
C ASP A 12 -2.57 -9.18 3.60
N LYS A 13 -3.54 -9.23 2.67
CA LYS A 13 -4.86 -8.61 2.87
C LYS A 13 -5.60 -9.09 4.12
N PRO A 14 -5.72 -10.41 4.41
CA PRO A 14 -6.54 -10.86 5.52
C PRO A 14 -6.03 -10.36 6.89
N SER A 15 -4.70 -10.35 7.10
CA SER A 15 -4.11 -9.90 8.36
C SER A 15 -4.23 -8.37 8.52
N LEU A 16 -4.02 -7.62 7.44
CA LEU A 16 -4.15 -6.16 7.44
C LEU A 16 -5.60 -5.70 7.59
N GLU A 17 -6.56 -6.35 6.92
CA GLU A 17 -8.00 -6.08 7.07
C GLU A 17 -8.47 -6.36 8.50
N THR A 18 -8.05 -7.51 9.07
CA THR A 18 -8.36 -7.86 10.47
C THR A 18 -7.79 -6.83 11.45
N ALA A 19 -6.53 -6.41 11.25
CA ALA A 19 -5.88 -5.41 12.11
C ALA A 19 -6.48 -4.01 11.96
N ASN A 20 -6.94 -3.65 10.76
CA ASN A 20 -7.54 -2.36 10.47
C ASN A 20 -8.86 -2.13 11.20
N GLY A 21 -9.72 -3.16 11.31
CA GLY A 21 -11.04 -3.04 11.93
C GLY A 21 -11.84 -1.85 11.39
N ASP A 22 -11.79 -1.66 10.06
CA ASP A 22 -12.46 -0.60 9.30
C ASP A 22 -12.09 0.85 9.67
N LYS A 23 -10.95 1.08 10.33
CA LYS A 23 -10.49 2.44 10.71
C LYS A 23 -9.88 3.23 9.54
N HIS A 24 -9.28 2.53 8.59
CA HIS A 24 -8.58 3.07 7.44
C HIS A 24 -9.16 2.52 6.13
N GLU A 25 -9.07 3.32 5.06
CA GLU A 25 -9.46 2.92 3.72
C GLU A 25 -8.21 2.43 2.98
N PHE A 26 -8.23 1.20 2.48
CA PHE A 26 -7.11 0.62 1.74
C PHE A 26 -7.30 0.70 0.23
N GLN A 27 -6.30 1.24 -0.46
CA GLN A 27 -6.07 1.02 -1.88
C GLN A 27 -5.01 -0.07 -2.05
N TRP A 28 -5.40 -1.23 -2.56
CA TRP A 28 -4.49 -2.36 -2.76
C TRP A 28 -3.88 -2.31 -4.15
N LEU A 29 -2.55 -2.30 -4.23
CA LEU A 29 -1.79 -2.38 -5.46
C LEU A 29 -0.90 -3.62 -5.43
N ASP A 30 -0.95 -4.43 -6.49
CA ASP A 30 -0.07 -5.59 -6.70
C ASP A 30 1.25 -5.21 -7.40
N VAL A 31 1.37 -3.95 -7.85
CA VAL A 31 2.60 -3.38 -8.41
C VAL A 31 3.55 -2.91 -7.32
N ARG A 32 4.85 -2.94 -7.61
CA ARG A 32 5.89 -2.36 -6.75
C ARG A 32 5.85 -0.85 -6.76
N LEU A 33 6.29 -0.23 -5.68
CA LEU A 33 6.67 1.18 -5.70
C LEU A 33 7.99 1.34 -6.46
N THR A 34 7.94 2.16 -7.50
CA THR A 34 9.08 2.67 -8.28
C THR A 34 8.81 4.15 -8.56
N GLU A 35 9.78 4.86 -9.14
CA GLU A 35 9.57 6.25 -9.60
C GLU A 35 8.36 6.37 -10.54
N GLU A 36 8.14 5.40 -11.42
CA GLU A 36 7.03 5.39 -12.38
C GLU A 36 5.66 5.18 -11.72
N THR A 37 5.61 4.37 -10.66
CA THR A 37 4.35 3.97 -10.00
C THR A 37 4.02 4.78 -8.74
N ALA A 38 4.93 5.65 -8.28
CA ALA A 38 4.74 6.51 -7.11
C ALA A 38 3.48 7.38 -7.20
N SER A 39 3.13 7.82 -8.40
CA SER A 39 1.93 8.64 -8.65
C SER A 39 0.61 7.91 -8.32
N LEU A 40 0.60 6.57 -8.27
CA LEU A 40 -0.61 5.78 -7.95
C LEU A 40 -1.12 5.97 -6.52
N ALA A 41 -0.26 6.47 -5.61
CA ALA A 41 -0.63 6.80 -4.23
C ALA A 41 -1.15 8.24 -4.05
N GLN A 42 -1.32 9.01 -5.13
CA GLN A 42 -1.78 10.39 -5.02
C GLN A 42 -3.13 10.48 -4.29
N GLY A 43 -3.19 11.35 -3.28
CA GLY A 43 -4.35 11.53 -2.43
C GLY A 43 -4.48 10.55 -1.27
N SER A 44 -3.54 9.62 -1.10
CA SER A 44 -3.40 8.84 0.13
C SER A 44 -2.58 9.60 1.16
N GLU A 45 -2.96 9.46 2.43
CA GLU A 45 -2.27 10.09 3.56
C GLU A 45 -1.03 9.30 3.98
N ALA A 46 -1.00 8.00 3.67
CA ALA A 46 0.11 7.11 3.96
C ALA A 46 0.25 6.04 2.85
N ILE A 47 1.44 5.44 2.79
CA ILE A 47 1.72 4.29 1.94
C ILE A 47 2.31 3.14 2.77
N CYS A 48 1.98 1.91 2.40
CA CYS A 48 2.58 0.69 2.93
C CYS A 48 3.43 0.04 1.84
N LEU A 49 4.65 -0.36 2.21
CA LEU A 49 5.66 -0.90 1.32
C LEU A 49 6.06 -2.33 1.74
N PHE A 50 6.58 -3.08 0.79
CA PHE A 50 7.24 -4.36 1.00
C PHE A 50 8.72 -4.28 0.65
N ALA A 51 9.50 -5.29 1.05
CA ALA A 51 10.97 -5.26 0.94
C ALA A 51 11.53 -5.08 -0.49
N GLY A 52 10.71 -5.29 -1.53
CA GLY A 52 11.11 -5.11 -2.93
C GLY A 52 10.73 -3.75 -3.54
N ASP A 53 10.11 -2.86 -2.77
CA ASP A 53 9.73 -1.50 -3.17
C ASP A 53 10.92 -0.54 -3.08
N ASP A 54 10.92 0.48 -3.94
CA ASP A 54 11.94 1.53 -3.95
C ASP A 54 11.39 2.87 -3.47
N ALA A 55 11.84 3.31 -2.30
CA ALA A 55 11.51 4.61 -1.69
C ALA A 55 12.78 5.42 -1.37
N SER A 56 13.85 5.24 -2.16
CA SER A 56 15.19 5.80 -1.87
C SER A 56 15.39 7.28 -2.23
N ALA A 57 14.37 7.95 -2.80
CA ALA A 57 14.42 9.35 -3.25
C ALA A 57 14.41 10.39 -2.11
#